data_AF-A0A0D7AV28-F1
#
_entry.id   AF-A0A0D7AV28-F1
#
_cell.length_a   1.000
_cell.length_b   1.000
_cell.length_c   1.000
_cell.angle_alpha   90.00
_cell.angle_beta   90.00
_cell.angle_gamma   90.00
#
_symmetry.space_group_name_H-M   'P 1'
#
loop_
_entity.id
_entity.type
_entity.pdbx_description
1 polymer ?
#
loop_
_entity_poly.entity_id
_entity_poly.type
_entity_poly.pdbx_seq_one_letter_code
_entity_poly.pdbx_strand_id
1 'polypeptide(L)'
;MSSLTQNECRLQEFLQRYEDINAAPNADELLASEETMEDILKADQTLSDAIVEVFPMVLRAHEDVTTTAEQWDDLDLRRQRFMDVVDILATHCYHYLHEHVTRSLSTFADAEDEDQAIAKLKANYLDHMNAYLSAVAEAELEDGYEGADESDAELSEASEGRSVNEEE
;
A
#
# COMPACT_ATOMS: atom_id res chain seq x y z
N MET A 1 -3.71 -20.58 -18.03
CA MET A 1 -3.37 -19.18 -18.31
C MET A 1 -4.03 -18.33 -17.25
N SER A 2 -3.24 -17.67 -16.42
CA SER A 2 -3.76 -16.83 -15.34
C SER A 2 -4.18 -15.48 -15.90
N SER A 3 -5.43 -15.09 -15.67
CA SER A 3 -5.87 -13.74 -15.96
C SER A 3 -5.43 -12.84 -14.82
N LEU A 4 -4.66 -11.80 -15.14
CA LEU A 4 -4.35 -10.72 -14.21
C LEU A 4 -5.64 -10.07 -13.70
N THR A 5 -5.62 -9.60 -12.45
CA THR A 5 -6.68 -8.76 -11.92
C THR A 5 -6.63 -7.37 -12.56
N GLN A 6 -7.68 -6.57 -12.33
CA GLN A 6 -7.73 -5.20 -12.85
C GLN A 6 -6.58 -4.35 -12.31
N ASN A 7 -6.24 -4.49 -11.02
CA ASN A 7 -5.16 -3.73 -10.41
C ASN A 7 -3.79 -4.22 -10.89
N GLU A 8 -3.60 -5.51 -11.12
CA GLU A 8 -2.38 -6.02 -11.77
C GLU A 8 -2.19 -5.46 -13.19
N CYS A 9 -3.27 -5.35 -13.98
CA CYS A 9 -3.19 -4.72 -15.30
C CYS A 9 -2.77 -3.25 -15.21
N ARG A 10 -3.32 -2.49 -14.25
CA ARG A 10 -2.92 -1.09 -14.01
C ARG A 10 -1.46 -0.96 -13.60
N LEU A 11 -0.96 -1.87 -12.76
CA LEU A 11 0.46 -1.90 -12.40
C LEU A 11 1.35 -2.21 -13.60
N GLN A 12 0.92 -3.10 -14.51
CA GLN A 12 1.65 -3.33 -15.76
C GLN A 12 1.69 -2.10 -16.65
N GLU A 13 0.57 -1.38 -16.79
CA GLU A 13 0.52 -0.12 -17.54
C GLU A 13 1.46 0.93 -16.91
N PHE A 14 1.50 1.01 -15.58
CA PHE A 14 2.44 1.85 -14.85
C PHE A 14 3.90 1.46 -15.12
N LEU A 15 4.25 0.17 -15.02
CA LEU A 15 5.60 -0.32 -15.29
C LEU A 15 6.05 0.04 -16.70
N GLN A 16 5.18 -0.18 -17.70
CA GLN A 16 5.48 0.18 -19.09
C GLN A 16 5.67 1.69 -19.25
N ARG A 17 4.79 2.50 -18.66
CA ARG A 17 4.90 3.96 -18.72
C ARG A 17 6.20 4.45 -18.09
N TYR A 18 6.61 3.86 -16.97
CA TYR A 18 7.85 4.22 -16.29
C TYR A 18 9.09 3.82 -17.11
N GLU A 19 9.07 2.66 -17.77
CA GLU A 19 10.10 2.27 -18.73
C GLU A 19 10.18 3.26 -19.90
N ASP A 20 9.04 3.66 -20.46
CA ASP A 20 8.97 4.61 -21.56
C ASP A 20 9.54 6.00 -21.17
N ILE A 21 9.28 6.46 -19.93
CA ILE A 21 9.86 7.69 -19.39
C ILE A 21 11.38 7.58 -19.28
N ASN A 22 11.91 6.48 -18.75
CA ASN A 22 13.35 6.25 -18.63
C ASN A 22 14.06 6.17 -19.99
N ALA A 23 13.37 5.67 -21.02
CA ALA A 23 13.90 5.59 -22.38
C ALA A 23 13.82 6.95 -23.13
N ALA A 24 13.10 7.93 -22.59
CA ALA A 24 12.95 9.23 -23.21
C ALA A 24 14.24 10.08 -23.13
N PRO A 25 14.54 10.92 -24.13
CA PRO A 25 15.74 11.77 -24.13
C PRO A 25 15.75 12.84 -23.02
N ASN A 26 14.60 13.11 -22.41
CA ASN A 26 14.41 14.04 -21.31
C ASN A 26 13.95 13.33 -20.02
N ALA A 27 14.39 12.08 -19.82
CA ALA A 27 14.04 11.25 -18.65
C ALA A 27 14.19 12.00 -17.33
N ASP A 28 15.32 12.66 -17.08
CA ASP A 28 15.57 13.38 -15.82
C ASP A 28 14.50 14.45 -15.51
N GLU A 29 14.06 15.20 -16.53
CA GLU A 29 13.01 16.23 -16.37
C GLU A 29 11.64 15.60 -16.12
N LEU A 30 11.32 14.54 -16.86
CA LEU A 30 10.05 13.82 -16.71
C LEU A 30 9.96 13.13 -15.36
N LEU A 31 11.02 12.46 -14.92
CA LEU A 31 11.08 11.81 -13.62
C LEU A 31 10.95 12.84 -12.48
N ALA A 32 11.54 14.03 -12.61
CA ALA A 32 11.40 15.08 -11.61
C ALA A 32 10.03 15.81 -11.64
N SER A 33 9.14 15.47 -12.58
CA SER A 33 7.86 16.17 -12.73
C SER A 33 6.84 15.76 -11.66
N GLU A 34 5.98 16.71 -11.28
CA GLU A 34 4.85 16.46 -10.38
C GLU A 34 3.88 15.40 -10.94
N GLU A 35 3.72 15.33 -12.27
CA GLU A 35 2.88 14.33 -12.93
C GLU A 35 3.40 12.91 -12.67
N THR A 36 4.72 12.69 -12.78
CA THR A 36 5.30 11.37 -12.50
C THR A 36 5.19 11.03 -11.02
N MET A 37 5.34 12.00 -10.12
CA MET A 37 5.12 11.78 -8.70
C MET A 37 3.66 11.41 -8.37
N GLU A 38 2.67 12.02 -9.04
CA GLU A 38 1.27 11.60 -8.90
C GLU A 38 1.05 10.16 -9.37
N ASP A 39 1.68 9.76 -10.48
CA ASP A 39 1.56 8.40 -10.99
C ASP A 39 2.23 7.38 -10.05
N ILE A 40 3.34 7.75 -9.43
CA ILE A 40 4.02 6.97 -8.39
C ILE A 40 3.11 6.76 -7.17
N LEU A 41 2.46 7.81 -6.68
CA LEU A 41 1.52 7.70 -5.55
C LEU A 41 0.27 6.87 -5.91
N LYS A 42 -0.24 6.99 -7.14
CA LYS A 42 -1.34 6.14 -7.64
C LYS A 42 -0.90 4.68 -7.74
N ALA A 43 0.33 4.42 -8.18
CA ALA A 43 0.89 3.07 -8.25
C ALA A 43 1.05 2.44 -6.87
N ASP A 44 1.44 3.20 -5.86
CA ASP A 44 1.52 2.74 -4.47
C ASP A 44 0.17 2.25 -3.92
N GLN A 45 -0.87 3.08 -4.08
CA GLN A 45 -2.23 2.66 -3.70
C GLN A 45 -2.70 1.43 -4.49
N THR A 46 -2.46 1.42 -5.80
CA THR A 46 -2.85 0.30 -6.68
C THR A 46 -2.10 -0.99 -6.32
N LEU A 47 -0.85 -0.89 -5.87
CA LEU A 47 -0.04 -2.01 -5.42
C LEU A 47 -0.62 -2.64 -4.16
N SER A 48 -1.02 -1.81 -3.19
CA SER A 48 -1.70 -2.27 -1.98
C SER A 48 -2.99 -3.04 -2.32
N ASP A 49 -3.83 -2.49 -3.19
CA ASP A 49 -5.09 -3.12 -3.63
C ASP A 49 -4.83 -4.44 -4.39
N ALA A 50 -3.85 -4.46 -5.30
CA ALA A 50 -3.49 -5.66 -6.05
C ALA A 50 -2.98 -6.80 -5.14
N ILE A 51 -2.19 -6.45 -4.12
CA ILE A 51 -1.69 -7.42 -3.15
C ILE A 51 -2.85 -8.04 -2.35
N VAL A 52 -3.82 -7.22 -1.91
CA VAL A 52 -5.04 -7.72 -1.22
C VAL A 52 -5.84 -8.67 -2.12
N GLU A 53 -5.96 -8.39 -3.41
CA GLU A 53 -6.66 -9.27 -4.36
C GLU A 53 -5.94 -10.62 -4.57
N VAL A 54 -4.61 -10.61 -4.61
CA VAL A 54 -3.79 -11.81 -4.87
C VAL A 54 -3.57 -12.64 -3.61
N PHE A 55 -3.56 -12.02 -2.42
CA PHE A 55 -3.24 -12.68 -1.16
C PHE A 55 -4.14 -13.91 -0.86
N PRO A 56 -5.48 -13.86 -1.03
CA PRO A 56 -6.33 -15.04 -0.88
C PRO A 56 -6.00 -16.17 -1.86
N MET A 57 -5.50 -15.85 -3.06
CA MET A 57 -5.09 -16.86 -4.04
C MET A 57 -3.86 -17.61 -3.56
N VAL A 58 -2.90 -16.90 -2.93
CA VAL A 58 -1.71 -17.50 -2.33
C VAL A 58 -2.07 -18.40 -1.16
N LEU A 59 -2.96 -17.95 -0.26
CA LEU A 59 -3.43 -18.75 0.87
C LEU A 59 -4.07 -20.06 0.40
N ARG A 60 -5.00 -19.99 -0.56
CA ARG A 60 -5.64 -21.19 -1.13
C ARG A 60 -4.64 -22.13 -1.78
N ALA A 61 -3.69 -21.59 -2.54
CA ALA A 61 -2.64 -22.38 -3.17
C ALA A 61 -1.74 -23.10 -2.14
N HIS A 62 -1.48 -22.46 -1.00
CA HIS A 62 -0.68 -23.04 0.08
C HIS A 62 -1.45 -24.13 0.85
N GLU A 63 -2.75 -23.97 1.06
CA GLU A 63 -3.61 -24.95 1.75
C GLU A 63 -3.97 -26.15 0.87
N ASP A 64 -4.06 -25.96 -0.45
CA ASP A 64 -4.39 -27.00 -1.41
C ASP A 64 -3.18 -27.86 -1.78
N VAL A 65 -3.19 -29.11 -1.31
CA VAL A 65 -2.15 -30.11 -1.59
C VAL A 65 -2.07 -30.51 -3.08
N THR A 66 -3.07 -30.13 -3.88
CA THR A 66 -3.14 -30.39 -5.32
C THR A 66 -2.61 -29.24 -6.18
N THR A 67 -2.19 -28.13 -5.57
CA THR A 67 -1.59 -26.99 -6.27
C THR A 67 -0.42 -27.44 -7.13
N THR A 68 -0.52 -27.14 -8.42
CA THR A 68 0.46 -27.54 -9.44
C THR A 68 1.66 -26.61 -9.45
N ALA A 69 2.78 -27.07 -10.02
CA ALA A 69 3.97 -26.23 -10.23
C ALA A 69 3.65 -24.99 -11.09
N GLU A 70 2.83 -25.14 -12.13
CA GLU A 70 2.43 -24.02 -13.00
C GLU A 70 1.66 -22.92 -12.25
N GLN A 71 0.87 -23.28 -11.24
CA GLN A 71 0.17 -22.30 -10.39
C GLN A 71 1.14 -21.57 -9.46
N TRP A 72 2.13 -22.27 -8.90
CA TRP A 72 3.19 -21.63 -8.11
C TRP A 72 4.05 -20.70 -8.94
N ASP A 73 4.41 -21.11 -10.16
CA ASP A 73 5.16 -20.27 -11.10
C ASP A 73 4.38 -19.00 -11.45
N ASP A 74 3.06 -19.10 -11.65
CA ASP A 74 2.21 -17.92 -11.88
C ASP A 74 2.18 -16.98 -10.68
N LEU A 75 2.02 -17.50 -9.46
CA LEU A 75 2.08 -16.70 -8.23
C LEU A 75 3.44 -16.04 -8.03
N ASP A 76 4.54 -16.71 -8.38
CA ASP A 76 5.87 -16.10 -8.33
C ASP A 76 6.04 -15.00 -9.39
N LEU A 77 5.50 -15.17 -10.60
CA LEU A 77 5.48 -14.10 -11.62
C LEU A 77 4.68 -12.88 -11.16
N ARG A 78 3.58 -13.08 -10.43
CA ARG A 78 2.81 -11.99 -9.80
C ARG A 78 3.65 -11.28 -8.74
N ARG A 79 4.29 -12.03 -7.86
CA ARG A 79 5.20 -11.51 -6.84
C ARG A 79 6.34 -10.69 -7.45
N GLN A 80 6.97 -11.19 -8.52
CA GLN A 80 8.05 -10.47 -9.21
C GLN A 80 7.58 -9.10 -9.72
N ARG A 81 6.41 -9.03 -10.38
CA ARG A 81 5.84 -7.74 -10.83
C ARG A 81 5.59 -6.77 -9.68
N PHE A 82 5.08 -7.26 -8.55
CA PHE A 82 4.88 -6.41 -7.37
C PHE A 82 6.21 -5.89 -6.83
N MET A 83 7.25 -6.71 -6.81
CA MET A 83 8.59 -6.29 -6.40
C MET A 83 9.19 -5.24 -7.35
N ASP A 84 8.97 -5.37 -8.66
CA ASP A 84 9.43 -4.37 -9.63
C ASP A 84 8.79 -2.99 -9.37
N VAL A 85 7.49 -2.98 -9.01
CA VAL A 85 6.80 -1.74 -8.61
C VAL A 85 7.40 -1.18 -7.31
N VAL A 86 7.60 -2.01 -6.28
CA VAL A 86 8.23 -1.57 -5.01
C VAL A 86 9.61 -0.96 -5.27
N ASP A 87 10.38 -1.54 -6.19
CA ASP A 87 11.70 -1.04 -6.54
C ASP A 87 11.65 0.37 -7.12
N ILE A 88 10.71 0.63 -8.02
CA ILE A 88 10.47 1.95 -8.60
C ILE A 88 10.00 2.93 -7.53
N LEU A 89 8.99 2.56 -6.72
CA LEU A 89 8.45 3.41 -5.67
C LEU A 89 9.56 3.87 -4.70
N ALA A 90 10.36 2.92 -4.20
CA ALA A 90 11.42 3.22 -3.24
C ALA A 90 12.52 4.11 -3.85
N THR A 91 12.97 3.78 -5.06
CA THR A 91 14.02 4.53 -5.76
C THR A 91 13.55 5.95 -6.06
N HIS A 92 12.35 6.09 -6.61
CA HIS A 92 11.81 7.39 -7.01
C HIS A 92 11.51 8.29 -5.81
N CYS A 93 10.87 7.74 -4.77
CA CYS A 93 10.61 8.48 -3.53
C CYS A 93 11.92 8.93 -2.86
N TYR A 94 12.96 8.09 -2.86
CA TYR A 94 14.27 8.49 -2.35
C TYR A 94 14.82 9.69 -3.10
N HIS A 95 14.90 9.62 -4.43
CA HIS A 95 15.46 10.71 -5.24
C HIS A 95 14.64 11.99 -5.14
N TYR A 96 13.32 11.89 -5.25
CA TYR A 96 12.42 13.03 -5.14
C TYR A 96 12.54 13.71 -3.78
N LEU A 97 12.46 12.95 -2.68
CA LEU A 97 12.63 13.50 -1.33
C LEU A 97 14.04 14.04 -1.12
N HIS A 98 15.08 13.35 -1.57
CA HIS A 98 16.45 13.79 -1.40
C HIS A 98 16.72 15.11 -2.14
N GLU A 99 16.22 15.26 -3.37
CA GLU A 99 16.37 16.48 -4.15
C GLU A 99 15.58 17.66 -3.56
N HIS A 100 14.33 17.43 -3.14
CA HIS A 100 13.43 18.49 -2.69
C HIS A 100 13.57 18.84 -1.19
N VAL A 101 13.86 17.86 -0.33
CA VAL A 101 13.93 18.02 1.12
C VAL A 101 15.37 18.28 1.58
N THR A 102 16.35 17.52 1.10
CA THR A 102 17.74 17.60 1.61
C THR A 102 18.49 18.82 1.07
N ARG A 103 18.25 19.25 -0.18
CA ARG A 103 18.80 20.54 -0.67
C ARG A 103 18.24 21.74 0.12
N SER A 104 16.97 21.65 0.52
CA SER A 104 16.29 22.67 1.33
C SER A 104 16.75 22.70 2.80
N LEU A 105 17.30 21.57 3.32
CA LEU A 105 17.74 21.39 4.71
C LEU A 105 19.27 21.29 4.88
N SER A 106 20.05 21.72 3.88
CA SER A 106 21.50 21.52 3.74
C SER A 106 22.39 22.18 4.82
N THR A 107 22.25 21.72 6.06
CA THR A 107 23.26 21.92 7.12
C THR A 107 23.68 20.63 7.81
N PHE A 108 22.99 19.49 7.63
CA PHE A 108 23.38 18.25 8.31
C PHE A 108 22.94 17.01 7.53
N ALA A 109 23.84 16.41 6.75
CA ALA A 109 23.87 14.97 6.54
C ALA A 109 25.17 14.61 5.82
N ASP A 110 26.03 13.84 6.49
CA ASP A 110 27.02 13.01 5.80
C ASP A 110 26.28 12.16 4.77
N ALA A 111 26.86 12.02 3.57
CA ALA A 111 26.29 11.21 2.51
C ALA A 111 26.18 9.76 2.99
N GLU A 112 24.97 9.36 3.40
CA GLU A 112 24.61 7.95 3.57
C GLU A 112 24.72 7.28 2.19
N ASP A 113 25.18 6.02 2.16
CA ASP A 113 25.26 5.24 0.93
C ASP A 113 23.85 5.10 0.34
N GLU A 114 23.65 5.63 -0.87
CA GLU A 114 22.37 5.71 -1.57
C GLU A 114 21.69 4.34 -1.67
N ASP A 115 22.46 3.31 -2.00
CA ASP A 115 21.99 1.92 -2.10
C ASP A 115 21.47 1.42 -0.74
N GLN A 116 22.12 1.81 0.36
CA GLN A 116 21.71 1.45 1.71
C GLN A 116 20.41 2.16 2.11
N ALA A 117 20.24 3.44 1.73
CA ALA A 117 19.04 4.20 2.01
C ALA A 117 17.82 3.67 1.23
N ILE A 118 18.00 3.37 -0.06
CA ILE A 118 16.97 2.76 -0.90
C ILE A 118 16.60 1.37 -0.36
N ALA A 119 17.58 0.54 0.02
CA ALA A 119 17.32 -0.76 0.62
C ALA A 119 16.51 -0.68 1.92
N LYS A 120 16.78 0.33 2.78
CA LYS A 120 15.99 0.59 3.99
C LYS A 120 14.54 0.98 3.67
N LEU A 121 14.32 1.83 2.66
CA LEU A 121 12.97 2.21 2.23
C LEU A 121 12.19 0.99 1.73
N LYS A 122 12.82 0.14 0.91
CA LYS A 122 12.23 -1.13 0.44
C LYS A 122 11.86 -2.04 1.63
N ALA A 123 12.78 -2.23 2.58
CA ALA A 123 12.53 -3.04 3.76
C ALA A 123 11.36 -2.51 4.59
N ASN A 124 11.34 -1.20 4.87
CA ASN A 124 10.24 -0.55 5.59
C ASN A 124 8.90 -0.71 4.87
N TYR A 125 8.89 -0.61 3.54
CA TYR A 125 7.68 -0.81 2.74
C TYR A 125 7.15 -2.24 2.90
N LEU A 126 8.02 -3.23 2.72
CA LEU A 126 7.67 -4.64 2.86
C LEU A 126 7.20 -4.97 4.28
N ASP A 127 7.82 -4.40 5.31
CA ASP A 127 7.42 -4.60 6.70
C ASP A 127 6.01 -4.06 6.98
N HIS A 128 5.67 -2.87 6.46
CA HIS A 128 4.31 -2.33 6.57
C HIS A 128 3.28 -3.21 5.84
N MET A 129 3.61 -3.68 4.64
CA MET A 129 2.72 -4.57 3.89
C MET A 129 2.53 -5.91 4.60
N ASN A 130 3.59 -6.49 5.17
CA ASN A 130 3.49 -7.72 5.96
C ASN A 130 2.64 -7.54 7.21
N ALA A 131 2.79 -6.43 7.93
CA ALA A 131 1.97 -6.13 9.10
C ALA A 131 0.49 -5.98 8.71
N TYR A 132 0.20 -5.26 7.61
CA TYR A 132 -1.15 -5.11 7.09
C TYR A 132 -1.79 -6.44 6.68
N LEU A 133 -1.06 -7.28 5.92
CA LEU A 133 -1.56 -8.59 5.50
C LEU A 133 -1.74 -9.56 6.66
N SER A 134 -0.88 -9.50 7.68
CA SER A 134 -1.03 -10.30 8.89
C SER A 134 -2.31 -9.91 9.62
N ALA A 135 -2.60 -8.60 9.74
CA ALA A 135 -3.85 -8.12 10.33
C ALA A 135 -5.09 -8.56 9.52
N VAL A 136 -5.01 -8.55 8.19
CA VAL A 136 -6.10 -9.05 7.32
C VAL A 136 -6.30 -10.55 7.48
N ALA A 137 -5.22 -11.34 7.52
CA ALA A 137 -5.29 -12.79 7.72
C ALA A 137 -5.81 -13.18 9.11
N GLU A 138 -5.42 -12.43 10.14
CA GLU A 138 -5.91 -12.62 11.52
C GLU A 138 -7.40 -12.22 11.65
N ALA A 139 -7.83 -11.17 10.93
CA ALA A 139 -9.23 -10.74 10.90
C ALA A 139 -10.17 -11.73 10.18
N GLU A 140 -9.66 -12.71 9.43
CA GLU A 140 -10.49 -13.78 8.82
C GLU A 140 -10.77 -14.99 9.76
N LEU A 141 -10.31 -14.97 11.03
CA LEU A 141 -10.74 -15.94 12.06
C LEU A 141 -11.84 -15.40 12.99
N GLU A 142 -12.20 -14.12 12.89
CA GLU A 142 -13.25 -13.48 13.69
C GLU A 142 -14.38 -12.94 12.80
N ASP A 143 -15.01 -13.80 12.00
CA ASP A 143 -16.39 -13.55 11.55
C ASP A 143 -17.31 -13.73 12.76
N GLY A 144 -17.33 -12.67 13.57
CA GLY A 144 -17.99 -12.58 14.86
C GLY A 144 -18.13 -11.13 15.31
N TYR A 145 -18.26 -10.18 14.38
CA TYR A 145 -18.77 -8.85 14.75
C TYR A 145 -20.29 -8.92 14.94
N GLU A 146 -20.71 -9.47 16.09
CA GLU A 146 -22.04 -9.24 16.64
C GLU A 146 -22.09 -7.81 17.20
N GLY A 147 -22.62 -6.89 16.38
CA GLY A 147 -23.43 -5.73 16.77
C GLY A 147 -22.90 -4.76 17.83
N ALA A 148 -22.80 -3.49 17.44
CA ALA A 148 -23.84 -2.55 17.86
C ALA A 148 -23.93 -1.38 16.88
N ASP A 149 -25.06 -1.34 16.21
CA ASP A 149 -25.70 -0.18 15.62
C ASP A 149 -25.76 0.96 16.67
N GLU A 150 -24.96 2.00 16.48
CA GLU A 150 -25.16 3.29 17.13
C GLU A 150 -25.78 4.27 16.13
N SER A 151 -26.98 3.95 15.65
CA SER A 151 -27.89 4.93 15.08
C SER A 151 -29.25 4.85 15.75
N ASP A 152 -29.42 5.59 16.84
CA ASP A 152 -30.68 6.31 16.98
C ASP A 152 -30.48 7.65 17.69
N ALA A 153 -30.87 8.68 16.96
CA ALA A 153 -30.87 10.05 17.39
C ALA A 153 -32.22 10.34 18.04
N GLU A 154 -32.25 10.82 19.28
CA GLU A 154 -33.32 11.72 19.71
C GLU A 154 -32.78 12.83 20.63
N LEU A 155 -32.69 14.02 20.03
CA LEU A 155 -32.87 15.28 20.73
C LEU A 155 -34.29 15.32 21.30
N SER A 156 -34.46 15.53 22.61
CA SER A 156 -35.71 16.07 23.15
C SER A 156 -35.46 16.81 24.46
N GLU A 157 -35.43 18.13 24.29
CA GLU A 157 -36.02 19.17 25.13
C GLU A 157 -35.76 19.24 26.64
N ALA A 158 -35.32 20.43 27.03
CA ALA A 158 -35.43 20.96 28.38
C ALA A 158 -36.89 21.08 28.83
N SER A 159 -37.17 20.70 30.07
CA SER A 159 -38.19 21.38 30.89
C SER A 159 -37.95 21.17 32.39
N GLU A 160 -37.71 22.29 33.06
CA GLU A 160 -38.24 22.69 34.38
C GLU A 160 -38.74 21.62 35.38
N GLY A 161 -38.22 21.72 36.61
CA GLY A 161 -39.09 21.98 37.75
C GLY A 161 -39.38 20.88 38.76
N ARG A 162 -38.79 21.07 39.96
CA ARG A 162 -39.50 21.15 41.26
C ARG A 162 -39.78 19.87 42.09
N SER A 163 -39.13 19.87 43.26
CA SER A 163 -39.63 19.54 44.63
C SER A 163 -39.73 18.09 45.16
N VAL A 164 -38.90 17.87 46.20
CA VAL A 164 -39.16 17.41 47.59
C VAL A 164 -39.74 16.01 47.84
N ASN A 165 -38.96 15.17 48.57
CA ASN A 165 -39.25 14.60 49.91
C ASN A 165 -38.05 13.73 50.36
N GLU A 166 -37.41 14.04 51.49
CA GLU A 166 -37.70 13.52 52.86
C GLU A 166 -37.40 12.02 53.00
N GLU A 167 -36.36 11.67 53.77
CA GLU A 167 -36.44 10.89 55.03
C GLU A 167 -35.03 10.45 55.49
N GLU A 168 -34.47 11.19 56.46
CA GLU A 168 -33.96 10.76 57.79
C GLU A 168 -32.92 11.74 58.37
#